data_AF-X6N4V5-F1
#
_entry.id   AF-X6N4V5-F1
#
_cell.length_a   1.000
_cell.length_b   1.000
_cell.length_c   1.000
_cell.angle_alpha   90.00
_cell.angle_beta   90.00
_cell.angle_gamma   90.00
#
_symmetry.space_group_name_H-M   'P 1'
#
loop_
_entity.id
_entity.type
_entity.pdbx_description
1 polymer ?
#
loop_
_entity_poly.entity_id
_entity_poly.type
_entity_poly.pdbx_seq_one_letter_code
_entity_poly.pdbx_strand_id
1 'polypeptide(L)'
;MSHISSNSDLSTAKAEAKNRLVQWLEQQGPPDYRTTVEQNGAFVRITRELDKKRLSEVSDEVIGEWMKECLEWLKSEKREKEEWISLQDGNIEGQSVTDRCVGTLLGVFIGDVLGAPVEGRDHEWIKEDFTCAEGIKYIIPGKHMGVDYLGYRYGMYTDDTLMTLALAQVLAREKGVVDAIKCATHYAQFWKTNPIEHGLPDTAKDVLEVTSLFSYKKKKKE
;
A
#
# COMPACT_ATOMS: atom_id res chain seq x y z
N MET A 1 -7.48 -10.89 -31.26
CA MET A 1 -6.08 -10.44 -31.25
C MET A 1 -5.99 -9.08 -31.93
N SER A 2 -5.99 -7.98 -31.17
CA SER A 2 -5.60 -6.66 -31.67
C SER A 2 -4.31 -6.26 -30.95
N HIS A 3 -3.23 -6.16 -31.73
CA HIS A 3 -1.94 -5.66 -31.28
C HIS A 3 -2.10 -4.34 -30.52
N ILE A 4 -1.36 -4.18 -29.42
CA ILE A 4 -1.07 -2.88 -28.82
C ILE A 4 -0.38 -2.08 -29.92
N SER A 5 -1.13 -1.18 -30.55
CA SER A 5 -0.81 -0.56 -31.82
C SER A 5 -0.90 0.95 -31.69
N SER A 6 -0.17 1.52 -30.72
CA SER A 6 0.25 2.92 -30.84
C SER A 6 1.41 3.23 -29.89
N ASN A 7 2.41 3.97 -30.40
CA ASN A 7 3.45 4.60 -29.57
C ASN A 7 2.86 5.61 -28.56
N SER A 8 1.61 6.05 -28.76
CA SER A 8 0.91 6.96 -27.86
C SER A 8 0.47 6.32 -26.54
N ASP A 9 0.10 5.04 -26.51
CA ASP A 9 -0.32 4.39 -25.27
C ASP A 9 0.85 4.21 -24.29
N LEU A 10 2.05 3.96 -24.82
CA LEU A 10 3.27 3.83 -24.03
C LEU A 10 3.79 5.19 -23.54
N SER A 11 3.64 6.26 -24.34
CA SER A 11 4.03 7.60 -23.91
C SER A 11 3.10 8.13 -22.82
N THR A 12 1.79 7.86 -22.90
CA THR A 12 0.84 8.21 -21.84
C THR A 12 1.13 7.46 -20.54
N ALA A 13 1.40 6.14 -20.60
CA ALA A 13 1.75 5.36 -19.41
C ALA A 13 3.07 5.83 -18.75
N LYS A 14 4.07 6.21 -19.57
CA LYS A 14 5.33 6.79 -19.07
C LYS A 14 5.11 8.15 -18.40
N ALA A 15 4.30 9.01 -18.99
CA ALA A 15 3.96 10.32 -18.42
C ALA A 15 3.20 10.18 -17.09
N GLU A 16 2.27 9.23 -16.99
CA GLU A 16 1.53 8.99 -15.77
C GLU A 16 2.41 8.41 -14.65
N ALA A 17 3.30 7.46 -14.98
CA ALA A 17 4.28 6.93 -14.04
C ALA A 17 5.26 8.01 -13.54
N LYS A 18 5.72 8.90 -14.44
CA LYS A 18 6.55 10.06 -14.09
C LYS A 18 5.81 10.97 -13.10
N ASN A 19 4.57 11.34 -13.38
CA ASN A 19 3.79 12.22 -12.50
C ASN A 19 3.55 11.61 -11.11
N ARG A 20 3.30 10.29 -11.03
CA ARG A 20 3.13 9.61 -9.74
C ARG A 20 4.44 9.53 -8.93
N LEU A 21 5.55 9.28 -9.60
CA LEU A 21 6.87 9.29 -8.95
C LEU A 21 7.23 10.68 -8.42
N VAL A 22 6.95 11.73 -9.20
CA VAL A 22 7.11 13.13 -8.77
C VAL A 22 6.29 13.41 -7.51
N GLN A 23 4.99 13.09 -7.53
CA GLN A 23 4.10 13.32 -6.39
C GLN A 23 4.53 12.55 -5.15
N TRP A 24 4.97 11.30 -5.32
CA TRP A 24 5.47 10.49 -4.22
C TRP A 24 6.73 11.10 -3.60
N LEU A 25 7.70 11.52 -4.43
CA LEU A 25 8.94 12.15 -3.97
C LEU A 25 8.70 13.50 -3.27
N GLU A 26 7.74 14.30 -3.75
CA GLU A 26 7.35 15.57 -3.12
C GLU A 26 6.68 15.36 -1.75
N GLN A 27 6.00 14.23 -1.54
CA GLN A 27 5.32 13.90 -0.28
C GLN A 27 6.25 13.35 0.82
N GLN A 28 7.38 12.73 0.46
CA GLN A 28 8.26 12.08 1.44
C GLN A 28 9.13 13.08 2.24
N GLY A 29 9.19 14.36 1.86
CA GLY A 29 10.13 15.32 2.44
C GLY A 29 11.60 14.95 2.18
N PRO A 30 12.58 15.82 2.54
CA PRO A 30 13.99 15.49 2.35
C PRO A 30 14.35 14.27 3.22
N PRO A 31 14.98 13.23 2.66
CA PRO A 31 15.35 12.06 3.45
C PRO A 31 16.36 12.43 4.53
N ASP A 32 16.23 11.87 5.74
CA ASP A 32 17.26 12.00 6.78
C ASP A 32 18.53 11.25 6.33
N TYR A 33 19.51 12.01 5.85
CA TYR A 33 20.71 11.53 5.16
C TYR A 33 21.73 10.78 6.03
N ARG A 34 21.42 10.44 7.28
CA ARG A 34 22.42 9.92 8.23
C ARG A 34 22.69 8.41 8.17
N THR A 35 21.89 7.59 7.49
CA THR A 35 22.02 6.11 7.60
C THR A 35 22.16 5.31 6.31
N THR A 36 22.12 5.92 5.10
CA THR A 36 22.09 5.16 3.83
C THR A 36 23.25 5.42 2.86
N VAL A 37 24.26 6.18 3.28
CA VAL A 37 25.27 6.74 2.35
C VAL A 37 26.26 5.72 1.78
N GLU A 38 26.48 4.57 2.42
CA GLU A 38 27.57 3.67 1.99
C GLU A 38 27.17 2.53 1.04
N GLN A 39 25.87 2.24 0.83
CA GLN A 39 25.46 1.08 0.03
C GLN A 39 24.77 1.39 -1.30
N ASN A 40 24.35 2.64 -1.55
CA ASN A 40 23.41 2.94 -2.64
C ASN A 40 23.87 4.04 -3.60
N GLY A 41 25.02 3.84 -4.27
CA GLY A 41 25.65 4.87 -5.10
C GLY A 41 24.77 5.47 -6.21
N ALA A 42 23.94 4.67 -6.89
CA ALA A 42 23.03 5.17 -7.92
C ALA A 42 21.82 5.90 -7.33
N PHE A 43 21.18 5.32 -6.30
CA PHE A 43 19.99 5.89 -5.68
C PHE A 43 20.31 7.20 -4.96
N VAL A 44 21.42 7.25 -4.19
CA VAL A 44 21.88 8.45 -3.49
C VAL A 44 22.19 9.58 -4.47
N ARG A 45 22.81 9.27 -5.62
CA ARG A 45 23.07 10.26 -6.67
C ARG A 45 21.78 10.83 -7.27
N ILE A 46 20.80 9.96 -7.57
CA ILE A 46 19.49 10.36 -8.08
C ILE A 46 18.77 11.26 -7.07
N THR A 47 18.67 10.86 -5.80
CA THR A 47 18.06 11.70 -4.76
C THR A 47 18.79 13.04 -4.57
N ARG A 48 20.13 13.08 -4.63
CA ARG A 48 20.89 14.35 -4.52
C ARG A 48 20.69 15.29 -5.70
N GLU A 49 20.52 14.76 -6.91
CA GLU A 49 20.23 15.60 -8.09
C GLU A 49 18.78 16.09 -8.09
N LEU A 50 17.86 15.30 -7.53
CA LEU A 50 16.47 15.69 -7.28
C LEU A 50 16.32 16.72 -6.16
N ASP A 51 17.22 16.73 -5.17
CA ASP A 51 17.24 17.76 -4.11
C ASP A 51 17.68 19.13 -4.67
N LYS A 52 18.45 19.14 -5.76
CA LYS A 52 18.96 20.36 -6.41
C LYS A 52 18.04 20.92 -7.50
N LYS A 53 17.13 20.11 -8.04
CA LYS A 53 16.25 20.47 -9.17
C LYS A 53 14.86 19.92 -8.93
N ARG A 54 13.82 20.72 -9.17
CA ARG A 54 12.44 20.17 -9.16
C ARG A 54 12.35 19.07 -10.23
N LEU A 55 11.67 17.96 -9.96
CA LEU A 55 11.52 16.88 -10.95
C LEU A 55 10.94 17.39 -12.29
N SER A 56 10.12 18.44 -12.24
CA SER A 56 9.57 19.11 -13.43
C SER A 56 10.63 19.72 -14.35
N GLU A 57 11.85 19.93 -13.85
CA GLU A 57 12.99 20.53 -14.56
C GLU A 57 13.96 19.47 -15.08
N VAL A 58 13.71 18.19 -14.80
CA VAL A 58 14.52 17.07 -15.26
C VAL A 58 13.93 16.53 -16.57
N SER A 59 14.76 16.47 -17.61
CA SER A 59 14.33 15.98 -18.93
C SER A 59 14.00 14.49 -18.90
N ASP A 60 13.14 14.05 -19.82
CA ASP A 60 12.72 12.65 -19.90
C ASP A 60 13.89 11.71 -20.23
N GLU A 61 14.90 12.21 -20.94
CA GLU A 61 16.13 11.46 -21.24
C GLU A 61 16.92 11.15 -19.96
N VAL A 62 17.09 12.13 -19.08
CA VAL A 62 17.81 11.96 -17.80
C VAL A 62 17.07 10.97 -16.89
N ILE A 63 15.74 11.06 -16.82
CA ILE A 63 14.92 10.10 -16.07
C ILE A 63 15.07 8.70 -16.67
N GLY A 64 15.08 8.58 -18.01
CA GLY A 64 15.29 7.32 -18.70
C GLY A 64 16.65 6.68 -18.39
N GLU A 65 17.71 7.49 -18.32
CA GLU A 65 19.06 7.04 -17.91
C GLU A 65 19.08 6.56 -16.46
N TRP A 66 18.47 7.30 -15.54
CA TRP A 66 18.35 6.90 -14.14
C TRP A 66 17.60 5.59 -13.96
N MET A 67 16.46 5.42 -14.65
CA MET A 67 15.71 4.16 -14.61
C MET A 67 16.54 2.99 -15.14
N LYS A 68 17.31 3.21 -16.20
CA LYS A 68 18.19 2.19 -16.77
C LYS A 68 19.30 1.81 -15.79
N GLU A 69 19.94 2.77 -15.14
CA GLU A 69 20.94 2.52 -14.11
C GLU A 69 20.37 1.75 -12.91
N CYS A 70 19.19 2.12 -12.41
CA CYS A 70 18.51 1.38 -11.33
C CYS A 70 18.22 -0.07 -11.75
N LEU A 71 17.75 -0.28 -12.99
CA LEU A 71 17.46 -1.62 -13.50
C LEU A 71 18.72 -2.46 -13.69
N GLU A 72 19.81 -1.88 -14.19
CA GLU A 72 21.09 -2.59 -14.32
C GLU A 72 21.73 -2.86 -12.95
N TRP A 73 21.56 -1.98 -11.98
CA TRP A 73 21.94 -2.22 -10.59
C TRP A 73 21.15 -3.41 -10.00
N LEU A 74 19.81 -3.41 -10.12
CA LEU A 74 18.95 -4.52 -9.67
C LEU A 74 19.32 -5.87 -10.31
N LYS A 75 19.80 -5.85 -11.57
CA LYS A 75 20.26 -7.07 -12.26
C LYS A 75 21.67 -7.49 -11.89
N SER A 76 22.55 -6.53 -11.59
CA SER A 76 23.97 -6.80 -11.28
C SER A 76 24.18 -7.22 -9.83
N GLU A 77 23.21 -6.95 -8.94
CA GLU A 77 23.08 -7.57 -7.64
C GLU A 77 22.79 -9.07 -7.80
N LYS A 78 23.84 -9.85 -8.08
CA LYS A 78 23.88 -11.26 -7.69
C LYS A 78 23.88 -11.27 -6.16
N ARG A 79 22.70 -11.21 -5.56
CA ARG A 79 22.55 -11.55 -4.14
C ARG A 79 22.97 -13.00 -4.01
N GLU A 80 24.17 -13.23 -3.47
CA GLU A 80 24.44 -14.50 -2.81
C GLU A 80 23.27 -14.75 -1.88
N LYS A 81 22.69 -15.95 -1.89
CA LYS A 81 21.57 -16.30 -1.00
C LYS A 81 22.05 -16.09 0.42
N GLU A 82 21.77 -14.91 0.95
CA GLU A 82 22.13 -14.48 2.28
C GLU A 82 21.59 -15.52 3.27
N GLU A 83 22.48 -16.11 4.08
CA GLU A 83 22.14 -17.07 5.14
C GLU A 83 21.05 -16.54 6.10
N TRP A 84 20.87 -15.22 6.13
CA TRP A 84 19.82 -14.48 6.82
C TRP A 84 18.40 -14.81 6.34
N ILE A 85 18.25 -15.37 5.13
CA ILE A 85 16.98 -15.93 4.61
C ILE A 85 16.88 -17.43 4.97
N SER A 86 17.34 -17.81 6.16
CA SER A 86 17.00 -19.11 6.74
C SER A 86 15.56 -19.06 7.22
N LEU A 87 14.63 -19.55 6.40
CA LEU A 87 13.25 -19.80 6.83
C LEU A 87 13.29 -20.89 7.92
N GLN A 88 13.15 -20.49 9.18
CA GLN A 88 12.83 -21.43 10.25
C GLN A 88 11.51 -22.14 9.87
N ASP A 89 11.32 -23.38 10.32
CA ASP A 89 10.06 -24.12 10.14
C ASP A 89 8.86 -23.39 10.78
N GLY A 90 9.17 -22.37 11.58
CA GLY A 90 8.27 -21.37 12.08
C GLY A 90 7.61 -21.80 13.37
N ASN A 91 7.62 -23.08 13.74
CA ASN A 91 6.92 -23.54 14.93
C ASN A 91 7.56 -22.93 16.19
N ILE A 92 6.72 -22.39 17.07
CA ILE A 92 7.13 -21.95 18.41
C ILE A 92 6.49 -22.92 19.40
N GLU A 93 7.17 -23.19 20.51
CA GLU A 93 6.65 -24.08 21.56
C GLU A 93 5.22 -23.67 21.96
N GLY A 94 4.28 -24.60 21.83
CA GLY A 94 2.88 -24.39 22.17
C GLY A 94 2.02 -23.63 21.15
N GLN A 95 2.54 -23.22 19.99
CA GLN A 95 1.76 -22.52 18.96
C GLN A 95 2.14 -22.96 17.54
N SER A 96 1.16 -23.41 16.76
CA SER A 96 1.39 -23.77 15.37
C SER A 96 1.56 -22.53 14.48
N VAL A 97 2.14 -22.70 13.29
CA VAL A 97 2.13 -21.66 12.24
C VAL A 97 0.70 -21.23 11.92
N THR A 98 -0.23 -22.18 11.82
CA THR A 98 -1.63 -21.89 11.53
C THR A 98 -2.27 -21.00 12.59
N ASP A 99 -2.07 -21.30 13.89
CA ASP A 99 -2.64 -20.49 14.97
C ASP A 99 -2.13 -19.06 14.92
N ARG A 100 -0.86 -18.86 14.60
CA ARG A 100 -0.27 -17.53 14.47
C ARG A 100 -0.78 -16.81 13.23
N CYS A 101 -0.95 -17.49 12.09
CA CYS A 101 -1.55 -16.89 10.91
C CYS A 101 -3.00 -16.43 11.17
N VAL A 102 -3.79 -17.25 11.87
CA VAL A 102 -5.14 -16.88 12.32
C VAL A 102 -5.08 -15.69 13.27
N GLY A 103 -4.20 -15.75 14.26
CA GLY A 103 -3.96 -14.67 15.22
C GLY A 103 -3.56 -13.36 14.56
N THR A 104 -2.73 -13.39 13.50
CA THR A 104 -2.35 -12.22 12.72
C THR A 104 -3.55 -11.58 12.04
N LEU A 105 -4.40 -12.36 11.35
CA LEU A 105 -5.58 -11.82 10.68
C LEU A 105 -6.62 -11.27 11.66
N LEU A 106 -6.84 -11.98 12.78
CA LEU A 106 -7.71 -11.48 13.85
C LEU A 106 -7.13 -10.26 14.54
N GLY A 107 -5.81 -10.21 14.73
CA GLY A 107 -5.10 -9.08 15.32
C GLY A 107 -5.21 -7.81 14.47
N VAL A 108 -5.14 -7.93 13.14
CA VAL A 108 -5.43 -6.81 12.23
C VAL A 108 -6.85 -6.29 12.45
N PHE A 109 -7.85 -7.17 12.42
CA PHE A 109 -9.25 -6.77 12.64
C PHE A 109 -9.48 -6.13 14.01
N ILE A 110 -8.96 -6.72 15.08
CA ILE A 110 -9.11 -6.19 16.44
C ILE A 110 -8.39 -4.85 16.57
N GLY A 111 -7.17 -4.73 16.05
CA GLY A 111 -6.41 -3.49 16.08
C GLY A 111 -7.11 -2.35 15.34
N ASP A 112 -7.60 -2.63 14.13
CA ASP A 112 -8.40 -1.71 13.30
C ASP A 112 -9.64 -1.23 14.08
N VAL A 113 -10.49 -2.15 14.54
CA VAL A 113 -11.73 -1.81 15.27
C VAL A 113 -11.47 -1.01 16.56
N LEU A 114 -10.37 -1.27 17.27
CA LEU A 114 -10.01 -0.52 18.48
C LEU A 114 -9.43 0.86 18.15
N GLY A 115 -8.69 0.97 17.05
CA GLY A 115 -8.00 2.20 16.63
C GLY A 115 -8.90 3.19 15.90
N ALA A 116 -9.83 2.70 15.06
CA ALA A 116 -10.64 3.55 14.18
C ALA A 116 -11.43 4.67 14.91
N PRO A 117 -12.06 4.43 16.09
CA PRO A 117 -12.78 5.47 16.82
C PRO A 117 -11.92 6.64 17.31
N VAL A 118 -10.61 6.44 17.43
CA VAL A 118 -9.65 7.44 17.93
C VAL A 118 -8.71 7.95 16.84
N GLU A 119 -8.92 7.56 15.59
CA GLU A 119 -8.10 8.01 14.47
C GLU A 119 -8.12 9.55 14.36
N GLY A 120 -6.93 10.14 14.19
CA GLY A 120 -6.76 11.59 14.13
C GLY A 120 -6.87 12.33 15.47
N ARG A 121 -7.03 11.62 16.59
CA ARG A 121 -6.97 12.19 17.95
C ARG A 121 -5.54 12.19 18.46
N ASP A 122 -5.22 13.19 19.28
CA ASP A 122 -3.95 13.19 20.00
C ASP A 122 -4.00 12.26 21.23
N HIS A 123 -2.82 11.94 21.73
CA HIS A 123 -2.64 11.00 22.84
C HIS A 123 -3.28 11.48 24.15
N GLU A 124 -3.29 12.78 24.40
CA GLU A 124 -3.86 13.33 25.64
C GLU A 124 -5.39 13.26 25.59
N TRP A 125 -6.00 13.51 24.44
CA TRP A 125 -7.43 13.31 24.22
C TRP A 125 -7.86 11.88 24.50
N ILE A 126 -7.10 10.88 24.00
CA ILE A 126 -7.40 9.46 24.22
C ILE A 126 -7.34 9.10 25.71
N LYS A 127 -6.36 9.64 26.45
CA LYS A 127 -6.25 9.40 27.90
C LYS A 127 -7.42 10.00 28.68
N GLU A 128 -7.79 11.23 28.35
CA GLU A 128 -8.84 11.97 29.06
C GLU A 128 -10.22 11.36 28.81
N ASP A 129 -10.56 11.04 27.56
CA ASP A 129 -11.92 10.66 27.17
C ASP A 129 -12.23 9.19 27.45
N PHE A 130 -11.23 8.30 27.42
CA PHE A 130 -11.43 6.87 27.68
C PHE A 130 -10.98 6.42 29.07
N THR A 131 -10.53 7.32 29.94
CA THR A 131 -10.08 7.04 31.32
C THR A 131 -9.04 5.92 31.46
N CYS A 132 -8.40 5.53 30.35
CA CYS A 132 -7.47 4.43 30.33
C CYS A 132 -6.06 4.98 30.23
N ALA A 133 -5.43 5.22 31.39
CA ALA A 133 -3.98 5.41 31.48
C ALA A 133 -3.19 4.24 30.82
N GLU A 134 -3.86 3.10 30.63
CA GLU A 134 -3.36 1.86 30.03
C GLU A 134 -3.78 1.65 28.56
N GLY A 135 -4.41 2.63 27.89
CA GLY A 135 -4.84 2.54 26.49
C GLY A 135 -6.21 1.90 26.24
N ILE A 136 -6.62 1.76 24.98
CA ILE A 136 -7.96 1.27 24.59
C ILE A 136 -8.06 -0.24 24.85
N LYS A 137 -8.94 -0.64 25.76
CA LYS A 137 -9.11 -2.05 26.19
C LYS A 137 -10.37 -2.72 25.68
N TYR A 138 -11.33 -1.94 25.19
CA TYR A 138 -12.65 -2.41 24.80
C TYR A 138 -13.08 -1.71 23.52
N ILE A 139 -13.95 -2.37 22.75
CA ILE A 139 -14.58 -1.76 21.58
C ILE A 139 -15.46 -0.61 22.07
N ILE A 140 -15.16 0.59 21.59
CA ILE A 140 -15.87 1.83 21.89
C ILE A 140 -16.67 2.27 20.65
N PRO A 141 -17.74 3.06 20.81
CA PRO A 141 -18.46 3.59 19.67
C PRO A 141 -17.64 4.69 19.00
N GLY A 142 -17.45 4.60 17.69
CA GLY A 142 -16.73 5.60 16.89
C GLY A 142 -17.52 6.08 15.68
N LYS A 143 -17.20 7.29 15.21
CA LYS A 143 -17.44 7.67 13.81
C LYS A 143 -16.24 7.21 12.99
N HIS A 144 -16.47 6.87 11.73
CA HIS A 144 -15.44 6.29 10.86
C HIS A 144 -15.30 7.15 9.61
N MET A 145 -14.06 7.41 9.20
CA MET A 145 -13.76 8.26 8.05
C MET A 145 -14.50 7.78 6.79
N GLY A 146 -15.14 8.72 6.10
CA GLY A 146 -15.85 8.43 4.84
C GLY A 146 -17.25 7.83 5.00
N VAL A 147 -17.72 7.59 6.24
CA VAL A 147 -19.08 7.09 6.56
C VAL A 147 -19.69 7.76 7.79
N ASP A 148 -19.29 8.99 8.11
CA ASP A 148 -19.77 9.75 9.28
C ASP A 148 -21.31 9.88 9.36
N TYR A 149 -21.98 9.83 8.21
CA TYR A 149 -23.45 9.88 8.10
C TYR A 149 -24.14 8.67 8.76
N LEU A 150 -23.42 7.57 9.00
CA LEU A 150 -23.94 6.38 9.68
C LEU A 150 -23.97 6.52 11.21
N GLY A 151 -23.45 7.62 11.76
CA GLY A 151 -23.39 7.88 13.20
C GLY A 151 -22.38 7.02 13.94
N TYR A 152 -22.49 6.99 15.27
CA TYR A 152 -21.61 6.21 16.15
C TYR A 152 -21.95 4.72 16.09
N ARG A 153 -20.93 3.87 15.88
CA ARG A 153 -21.08 2.42 15.81
C ARG A 153 -19.95 1.69 16.53
N TYR A 154 -20.26 0.49 17.01
CA TYR A 154 -19.29 -0.42 17.62
C TYR A 154 -18.83 -1.46 16.60
N GLY A 155 -17.59 -1.92 16.72
CA GLY A 155 -17.13 -3.12 16.04
C GLY A 155 -16.95 -2.97 14.54
N MET A 156 -16.92 -1.73 14.05
CA MET A 156 -16.85 -1.42 12.64
C MET A 156 -15.38 -1.28 12.24
N TYR A 157 -14.96 -2.10 11.27
CA TYR A 157 -13.61 -2.09 10.72
C TYR A 157 -13.51 -1.16 9.51
N THR A 158 -12.29 -0.74 9.17
CA THR A 158 -11.99 0.24 8.12
C THR A 158 -11.37 -0.41 6.88
N ASP A 159 -10.72 0.41 6.06
CA ASP A 159 -9.96 0.02 4.89
C ASP A 159 -8.80 -0.92 5.21
N ASP A 160 -8.21 -0.84 6.41
CA ASP A 160 -7.11 -1.73 6.82
C ASP A 160 -7.53 -3.21 6.79
N THR A 161 -8.63 -3.57 7.49
CA THR A 161 -9.17 -4.93 7.46
C THR A 161 -9.66 -5.29 6.06
N LEU A 162 -10.34 -4.38 5.35
CA LEU A 162 -10.85 -4.66 4.01
C LEU A 162 -9.75 -5.01 3.01
N MET A 163 -8.69 -4.21 2.96
CA MET A 163 -7.56 -4.42 2.06
C MET A 163 -6.80 -5.68 2.45
N THR A 164 -6.66 -5.96 3.74
CA THR A 164 -6.06 -7.21 4.24
C THR A 164 -6.84 -8.44 3.78
N LEU A 165 -8.17 -8.43 3.92
CA LEU A 165 -9.02 -9.54 3.48
C LEU A 165 -8.98 -9.71 1.96
N ALA A 166 -9.01 -8.60 1.21
CA ALA A 166 -8.90 -8.63 -0.23
C ALA A 166 -7.55 -9.22 -0.68
N LEU A 167 -6.45 -8.86 -0.01
CA LEU A 167 -5.12 -9.40 -0.27
C LEU A 167 -5.06 -10.90 0.06
N ALA A 168 -5.56 -11.30 1.22
CA ALA A 168 -5.59 -12.70 1.61
C ALA A 168 -6.37 -13.56 0.59
N GLN A 169 -7.50 -13.05 0.08
CA GLN A 169 -8.28 -13.75 -0.93
C GLN A 169 -7.56 -13.89 -2.27
N VAL A 170 -6.90 -12.83 -2.76
CA VAL A 170 -6.16 -12.94 -4.03
C VAL A 170 -4.96 -13.86 -3.88
N LEU A 171 -4.23 -13.82 -2.75
CA LEU A 171 -3.13 -14.75 -2.49
C LEU A 171 -3.60 -16.20 -2.42
N ALA A 172 -4.72 -16.47 -1.76
CA ALA A 172 -5.29 -17.82 -1.72
C ALA A 172 -5.67 -18.32 -3.13
N ARG A 173 -6.30 -17.46 -3.95
CA ARG A 173 -6.69 -17.79 -5.34
C ARG A 173 -5.48 -18.00 -6.25
N GLU A 174 -4.47 -17.15 -6.12
CA GLU A 174 -3.24 -17.16 -6.92
C GLU A 174 -2.15 -18.08 -6.34
N LYS A 175 -2.49 -18.93 -5.37
CA LYS A 175 -1.59 -19.91 -4.75
C LYS A 175 -0.30 -19.28 -4.20
N GLY A 176 -0.43 -18.12 -3.57
CA GLY A 176 0.66 -17.37 -2.95
C GLY A 176 1.46 -16.49 -3.89
N VAL A 177 1.13 -16.45 -5.19
CA VAL A 177 1.81 -15.58 -6.15
C VAL A 177 1.30 -14.15 -6.01
N VAL A 178 2.20 -13.21 -5.73
CA VAL A 178 1.91 -11.78 -5.68
C VAL A 178 2.01 -11.19 -7.08
N ASP A 179 0.90 -10.69 -7.61
CA ASP A 179 0.83 -9.93 -8.86
C ASP A 179 0.09 -8.61 -8.57
N ALA A 180 0.81 -7.49 -8.73
CA ALA A 180 0.29 -6.18 -8.36
C ALA A 180 -0.99 -5.79 -9.13
N ILE A 181 -1.10 -6.18 -10.41
CA ILE A 181 -2.27 -5.86 -11.24
C ILE A 181 -3.48 -6.69 -10.79
N LYS A 182 -3.25 -7.98 -10.46
CA LYS A 182 -4.30 -8.84 -9.91
C LYS A 182 -4.75 -8.36 -8.54
N CYS A 183 -3.82 -7.99 -7.65
CA CYS A 183 -4.13 -7.43 -6.33
C CYS A 183 -4.98 -6.15 -6.48
N ALA A 184 -4.53 -5.18 -7.28
CA ALA A 184 -5.27 -3.93 -7.49
C ALA A 184 -6.67 -4.16 -8.09
N THR A 185 -6.78 -5.08 -9.06
CA THR A 185 -8.08 -5.47 -9.64
C THR A 185 -8.99 -6.09 -8.59
N HIS A 186 -8.45 -6.97 -7.74
CA HIS A 186 -9.22 -7.63 -6.70
C HIS A 186 -9.64 -6.65 -5.60
N TYR A 187 -8.80 -5.69 -5.20
CA TYR A 187 -9.17 -4.61 -4.28
C TYR A 187 -10.35 -3.81 -4.81
N ALA A 188 -10.30 -3.38 -6.07
CA ALA A 188 -11.39 -2.63 -6.70
C ALA A 188 -12.69 -3.45 -6.77
N GLN A 189 -12.62 -4.74 -7.08
CA GLN A 189 -13.80 -5.62 -7.12
C GLN A 189 -14.36 -5.89 -5.73
N PHE A 190 -13.50 -6.15 -4.76
CA PHE A 190 -13.86 -6.44 -3.38
C PHE A 190 -14.57 -5.23 -2.76
N TRP A 191 -14.06 -4.02 -3.02
CA TRP A 191 -14.72 -2.78 -2.62
C TRP A 191 -16.11 -2.60 -3.26
N LYS A 192 -16.24 -2.84 -4.58
CA LYS A 192 -17.55 -2.68 -5.27
C LYS A 192 -18.63 -3.66 -4.83
N THR A 193 -18.24 -4.86 -4.42
CA THR A 193 -19.16 -5.93 -4.02
C THR A 193 -19.51 -5.90 -2.53
N ASN A 194 -18.83 -5.06 -1.75
CA ASN A 194 -19.13 -4.76 -0.35
C ASN A 194 -19.46 -3.27 -0.20
N PRO A 195 -20.62 -2.82 -0.73
CA PRO A 195 -20.88 -1.40 -0.92
C PRO A 195 -20.98 -0.63 0.41
N ILE A 196 -20.02 0.29 0.59
CA ILE A 196 -20.16 1.63 1.21
C ILE A 196 -20.70 1.66 2.66
N GLU A 197 -20.44 0.63 3.46
CA GLU A 197 -20.64 0.68 4.92
C GLU A 197 -19.34 0.52 5.70
N HIS A 198 -18.19 0.78 5.08
CA HIS A 198 -16.88 0.67 5.71
C HIS A 198 -16.10 1.97 5.50
N GLY A 199 -15.39 2.41 6.52
CA GLY A 199 -14.66 3.67 6.47
C GLY A 199 -13.51 3.59 5.46
N LEU A 200 -13.63 4.31 4.34
CA LEU A 200 -12.54 4.54 3.39
C LEU A 200 -12.39 6.04 3.19
N PRO A 201 -11.15 6.58 3.19
CA PRO A 201 -10.93 7.96 2.78
C PRO A 201 -11.27 8.16 1.29
N ASP A 202 -11.69 9.36 0.92
CA ASP A 202 -12.17 9.65 -0.44
C ASP A 202 -11.08 9.41 -1.51
N THR A 203 -9.82 9.67 -1.17
CA THR A 203 -8.68 9.37 -2.04
C THR A 203 -8.54 7.88 -2.37
N ALA A 204 -8.80 7.00 -1.40
CA ALA A 204 -8.79 5.56 -1.63
C ALA A 204 -9.97 5.14 -2.53
N LYS A 205 -11.16 5.72 -2.31
CA LYS A 205 -12.34 5.48 -3.16
C LYS A 205 -12.07 5.87 -4.62
N ASP A 206 -11.45 7.03 -4.85
CA ASP A 206 -11.12 7.52 -6.19
C ASP A 206 -10.20 6.55 -6.94
N VAL A 207 -9.15 6.04 -6.27
CA VAL A 207 -8.21 5.06 -6.85
C VAL A 207 -8.91 3.74 -7.19
N LEU A 208 -9.78 3.25 -6.30
CA LEU A 208 -10.52 2.00 -6.51
C LEU A 208 -11.55 2.13 -7.64
N GLU A 209 -12.23 3.28 -7.74
CA GLU A 209 -13.18 3.56 -8.82
C GLU A 209 -12.48 3.57 -10.18
N VAL A 210 -11.36 4.30 -10.32
CA VAL A 210 -10.57 4.32 -11.56
C VAL A 210 -10.08 2.92 -11.95
N THR A 211 -9.55 2.17 -10.98
CA THR A 211 -9.02 0.82 -11.23
C THR A 211 -10.10 -0.12 -11.77
N SER A 212 -11.33 -0.03 -11.24
CA SER A 212 -12.45 -0.85 -11.68
C SER A 212 -12.84 -0.62 -13.15
N LEU A 213 -12.68 0.61 -13.65
CA LEU A 213 -13.02 0.98 -15.04
C LEU A 213 -12.07 0.34 -16.04
N PHE A 214 -10.79 0.20 -15.68
CA PHE A 214 -9.79 -0.47 -16.52
C PHE A 214 -10.07 -1.96 -16.67
N SER A 215 -10.45 -2.64 -15.59
CA SER A 215 -10.82 -4.06 -15.62
C SER A 215 -12.07 -4.32 -16.47
N TYR A 216 -13.04 -3.39 -16.46
CA TYR A 216 -14.27 -3.49 -17.27
C TYR A 216 -14.01 -3.33 -18.78
N LYS A 217 -13.15 -2.37 -19.17
CA LYS A 217 -12.80 -2.14 -20.59
C LYS A 217 -12.07 -3.32 -21.23
N LYS A 218 -11.32 -4.10 -20.45
CA LYS A 218 -10.62 -5.31 -20.94
C LYS A 218 -11.59 -6.44 -21.29
N LYS A 219 -12.62 -6.69 -20.45
CA LYS A 219 -13.64 -7.72 -20.69
C LYS A 219 -14.55 -7.45 -21.90
N LYS A 220 -14.70 -6.20 -22.35
CA LYS A 220 -15.50 -5.87 -23.55
C LYS A 220 -14.73 -6.03 -24.87
N LYS A 221 -13.42 -6.27 -24.82
CA LYS A 221 -12.56 -6.43 -26.00
C LYS A 221 -12.18 -7.88 -26.31
N GLU A 222 -12.57 -8.81 -25.44
CA GLU A 222 -12.46 -10.26 -25.63
C GLU A 222 -13.80 -10.82 -26.11
#